data_AF-A0A2W4L9L1-F1
#
_entry.id   AF-A0A2W4L9L1-F1
#
_cell.length_a   1.000
_cell.length_b   1.000
_cell.length_c   1.000
_cell.angle_alpha   90.00
_cell.angle_beta   90.00
_cell.angle_gamma   90.00
#
_symmetry.space_group_name_H-M   'P 1'
#
loop_
_entity.id
_entity.type
_entity.pdbx_description
1 polymer ?
#
loop_
_entity_poly.entity_id
_entity_poly.type
_entity_poly.pdbx_seq_one_letter_code
_entity_poly.pdbx_strand_id
1 'polypeptide(L)'
;MVLCLVAAYRFLLGADWGFPLRLLAALVLGAEAFERPDLRTLLVGYLVHQLGPVALWARLFGLLLGFRKAPPPMGLSLAVGLAVALVALVLDVYLLLPPVLSMMHGANIWAENVPRAVAWVAHGVYGGVLGVAYGLLARVRTEVPNLD
;
A
#
# COMPACT_ATOMS: atom_id res chain seq x y z
N MET A 1 -6.80 -3.95 0.08
CA MET A 1 -5.58 -3.17 0.38
C MET A 1 -5.90 -1.81 0.99
N VAL A 2 -6.70 -0.96 0.36
CA VAL A 2 -7.05 0.36 0.94
C VAL A 2 -7.68 0.26 2.34
N LEU A 3 -8.54 -0.72 2.60
CA LEU A 3 -9.13 -0.91 3.93
C LEU A 3 -8.09 -1.30 4.98
N CYS A 4 -7.10 -2.10 4.61
CA CYS A 4 -5.99 -2.47 5.50
C CYS A 4 -5.15 -1.24 5.85
N LEU A 5 -4.90 -0.37 4.85
CA LEU A 5 -4.24 0.91 5.06
C LEU A 5 -5.06 1.78 6.03
N VAL A 6 -6.31 2.08 5.70
CA VAL A 6 -7.17 2.92 6.55
C VAL A 6 -7.28 2.37 7.97
N ALA A 7 -7.49 1.06 8.12
CA ALA A 7 -7.55 0.41 9.43
C ALA A 7 -6.22 0.53 10.18
N ALA A 8 -5.07 0.28 9.53
CA ALA A 8 -3.76 0.41 10.18
C ALA A 8 -3.56 1.82 10.74
N TYR A 9 -3.85 2.86 9.96
CA TYR A 9 -3.70 4.24 10.41
C TYR A 9 -4.72 4.62 11.49
N ARG A 10 -5.97 4.16 11.36
CA ARG A 10 -7.00 4.35 12.39
C ARG A 10 -6.59 3.77 13.74
N PHE A 11 -6.12 2.52 13.76
CA PHE A 11 -5.77 1.83 15.00
C PHE A 11 -4.42 2.25 15.57
N LEU A 12 -3.43 2.57 14.73
CA LEU A 12 -2.08 2.92 15.18
C LEU A 12 -1.94 4.41 15.54
N LEU A 13 -2.69 5.29 14.89
CA LEU A 13 -2.59 6.75 15.09
C LEU A 13 -3.85 7.39 15.68
N GLY A 14 -4.94 6.63 15.84
CA GLY A 14 -6.23 7.22 16.19
C GLY A 14 -6.77 8.16 15.09
N ALA A 15 -6.22 8.09 13.88
CA ALA A 15 -6.57 8.96 12.76
C ALA A 15 -8.03 8.78 12.32
N ASP A 16 -8.57 9.73 11.55
CA ASP A 16 -9.88 9.56 10.93
C ASP A 16 -9.84 8.55 9.76
N TRP A 17 -11.00 8.03 9.35
CA TRP A 17 -11.11 7.02 8.28
C TRP A 17 -10.69 7.52 6.89
N GLY A 18 -10.65 8.83 6.67
CA GLY A 18 -10.20 9.44 5.42
C GLY A 18 -8.71 9.77 5.40
N PHE A 19 -8.03 9.80 6.55
CA PHE A 19 -6.68 10.31 6.71
C PHE A 19 -5.68 9.86 5.62
N PRO A 20 -5.45 8.56 5.37
CA PRO A 20 -4.44 8.17 4.38
C PRO A 20 -4.88 8.50 2.95
N LEU A 21 -6.18 8.56 2.67
CA LEU A 21 -6.70 8.95 1.35
C LEU A 21 -6.50 10.44 1.10
N ARG A 22 -6.61 11.27 2.13
CA ARG A 22 -6.36 12.72 2.06
C ARG A 22 -4.90 13.03 1.72
N LEU A 23 -3.97 12.32 2.36
CA LEU A 23 -2.53 12.43 2.05
C LEU A 23 -2.24 12.06 0.59
N LEU A 24 -2.84 10.97 0.10
CA LEU A 24 -2.65 10.54 -1.28
C LEU A 24 -3.35 11.45 -2.29
N ALA A 25 -4.51 12.00 -1.94
CA ALA A 25 -5.22 12.96 -2.76
C ALA A 25 -4.43 14.27 -2.92
N ALA A 26 -3.67 14.69 -1.90
CA ALA A 26 -2.87 15.90 -1.94
C ALA A 26 -1.79 15.87 -3.03
N LEU A 27 -1.29 14.68 -3.40
CA LEU A 27 -0.39 14.48 -4.54
C LEU A 27 -0.99 14.89 -5.90
N VAL A 28 -2.31 15.04 -5.98
CA VAL A 28 -3.00 15.38 -7.24
C VAL A 28 -3.78 16.67 -7.12
N LEU A 29 -4.45 16.87 -5.99
CA LEU A 29 -5.37 17.98 -5.77
C LEU A 29 -4.74 19.13 -4.98
N GLY A 30 -3.50 19.00 -4.50
CA GLY A 30 -2.84 20.01 -3.68
C GLY A 30 -3.16 19.90 -2.18
N ALA A 31 -2.57 20.80 -1.39
CA ALA A 31 -2.67 20.78 0.07
C ALA A 31 -4.11 20.96 0.59
N GLU A 32 -4.98 21.67 -0.14
CA GLU A 32 -6.38 21.85 0.25
C GLU A 32 -7.13 20.52 0.41
N ALA A 33 -6.79 19.52 -0.40
CA ALA A 33 -7.36 18.18 -0.31
C ALA A 33 -6.99 17.49 1.02
N PHE A 34 -5.84 17.83 1.59
CA PHE A 34 -5.49 17.38 2.92
C PHE A 34 -6.29 18.14 3.98
N GLU A 35 -6.38 19.47 3.93
CA GLU A 35 -6.99 20.27 5.00
C GLU A 35 -8.52 20.18 5.07
N ARG A 36 -9.20 20.21 3.91
CA ARG A 36 -10.66 20.29 3.80
C ARG A 36 -11.20 19.17 2.91
N PRO A 37 -11.19 17.92 3.40
CA PRO A 37 -11.55 16.78 2.57
C PRO A 37 -13.04 16.79 2.24
N ASP A 38 -13.36 16.51 0.99
CA ASP A 38 -14.70 16.20 0.54
C ASP A 38 -14.76 14.78 -0.06
N LEU A 39 -15.91 14.41 -0.61
CA LEU A 39 -16.05 13.10 -1.27
C LEU A 39 -15.10 12.95 -2.46
N ARG A 40 -14.83 14.03 -3.20
CA ARG A 40 -13.89 14.01 -4.33
C ARG A 40 -12.48 13.74 -3.84
N THR A 41 -12.05 14.34 -2.72
CA THR A 41 -10.77 14.04 -2.07
C THR A 41 -10.62 12.55 -1.81
N LEU A 42 -11.62 11.93 -1.16
CA LEU A 42 -11.55 10.51 -0.79
C LEU A 42 -11.52 9.60 -2.04
N LEU A 43 -12.29 9.94 -3.07
CA LEU A 43 -12.30 9.21 -4.34
C LEU A 43 -10.95 9.31 -5.07
N VAL A 44 -10.40 10.52 -5.18
CA VAL A 44 -9.08 10.71 -5.82
C VAL A 44 -7.99 10.00 -5.03
N GLY A 45 -7.98 10.13 -3.70
CA GLY A 45 -7.04 9.43 -2.83
C GLY A 45 -7.12 7.91 -2.99
N TYR A 46 -8.33 7.36 -3.07
CA TYR A 46 -8.55 5.94 -3.35
C TYR A 46 -7.99 5.54 -4.73
N LEU A 47 -8.28 6.30 -5.78
CA LEU A 47 -7.80 6.01 -7.13
C LEU A 47 -6.28 6.09 -7.21
N VAL A 48 -5.66 7.11 -6.62
CA VAL A 48 -4.21 7.26 -6.55
C VAL A 48 -3.58 6.06 -5.83
N HIS A 49 -4.15 5.63 -4.70
CA HIS A 49 -3.66 4.46 -3.98
C HIS A 49 -3.74 3.17 -4.82
N GLN A 50 -4.89 2.93 -5.45
CA GLN A 50 -5.17 1.70 -6.17
C GLN A 50 -4.40 1.60 -7.49
N LEU A 51 -4.32 2.69 -8.25
CA LEU A 51 -3.68 2.75 -9.56
C LEU A 51 -2.17 3.03 -9.49
N GLY A 52 -1.70 3.66 -8.41
CA GLY A 52 -0.29 3.89 -8.17
C GLY A 52 0.34 2.76 -7.34
N PRO A 53 0.52 2.93 -6.02
CA PRO A 53 1.26 1.99 -5.18
C PRO A 53 0.74 0.54 -5.26
N VAL A 54 -0.56 0.31 -5.12
CA VAL A 54 -1.10 -1.07 -5.09
C VAL A 54 -0.83 -1.78 -6.41
N ALA A 55 -1.13 -1.14 -7.55
CA ALA A 55 -0.91 -1.73 -8.87
C ALA A 55 0.58 -2.00 -9.12
N LEU A 56 1.44 -1.04 -8.81
CA LEU A 56 2.89 -1.15 -9.00
C LEU A 56 3.48 -2.30 -8.17
N TRP A 57 3.21 -2.31 -6.87
CA TRP A 57 3.81 -3.27 -5.94
C TRP A 57 3.21 -4.67 -6.09
N ALA A 58 1.91 -4.80 -6.37
CA ALA A 58 1.31 -6.09 -6.68
C ALA A 58 1.88 -6.69 -7.98
N ARG A 59 2.16 -5.85 -8.99
CA ARG A 59 2.81 -6.31 -10.23
C ARG A 59 4.24 -6.77 -9.97
N LEU A 60 5.03 -6.00 -9.21
CA LEU A 60 6.39 -6.41 -8.83
C LEU A 60 6.37 -7.75 -8.07
N PHE A 61 5.46 -7.89 -7.10
CA PHE A 61 5.27 -9.14 -6.38
C PHE A 61 4.98 -10.32 -7.31
N GLY A 62 4.04 -10.15 -8.25
CA GLY A 62 3.71 -11.18 -9.25
C GLY A 62 4.90 -11.53 -10.15
N LEU A 63 5.70 -10.53 -10.57
CA LEU A 63 6.91 -10.76 -11.36
C LEU A 63 7.96 -11.56 -10.59
N LEU A 64 8.17 -11.26 -9.31
CA LEU A 64 9.16 -11.95 -8.47
C LEU A 64 8.78 -13.41 -8.16
N LEU A 65 7.48 -13.70 -8.00
CA LEU A 65 7.02 -15.08 -7.88
C LEU A 65 7.05 -15.84 -9.22
N GLY A 66 7.03 -15.10 -10.33
CA GLY A 66 7.07 -15.64 -11.69
C GLY A 66 5.76 -16.34 -12.09
N PHE A 67 5.60 -16.59 -13.38
CA PHE A 67 4.54 -17.45 -13.91
C PHE A 67 4.91 -18.92 -13.67
N ARG A 68 4.84 -19.36 -12.42
CA ARG A 68 5.10 -20.74 -12.04
C ARG A 68 3.89 -21.61 -12.36
N LYS A 69 4.14 -22.79 -12.95
CA LYS A 69 3.11 -23.81 -13.22
C LYS A 69 2.50 -24.37 -11.94
N ALA A 70 3.32 -24.49 -10.89
CA ALA A 70 2.87 -24.88 -9.56
C ALA A 70 2.78 -23.64 -8.66
N PRO A 71 1.75 -23.55 -7.79
CA PRO A 71 1.65 -22.44 -6.87
C PRO A 71 2.84 -22.40 -5.90
N PRO A 72 3.38 -21.22 -5.60
CA PRO A 72 4.50 -21.10 -4.69
C PRO A 72 4.07 -21.46 -3.25
N PRO A 73 4.98 -22.04 -2.44
CA PRO A 73 4.73 -22.28 -1.03
C PRO A 73 4.34 -20.99 -0.30
N MET A 74 3.51 -21.12 0.75
CA MET A 74 3.11 -19.99 1.60
C MET A 74 4.31 -19.21 2.14
N GLY A 75 5.35 -19.91 2.61
CA GLY A 75 6.56 -19.28 3.12
C GLY A 75 7.28 -18.43 2.07
N LEU A 76 7.33 -18.89 0.82
CA LEU A 76 7.92 -18.11 -0.29
C LEU A 76 7.05 -16.88 -0.62
N SER A 77 5.72 -17.05 -0.67
CA SER A 77 4.78 -15.95 -0.92
C SER A 77 4.89 -14.86 0.14
N LEU A 78 4.98 -15.24 1.41
CA LEU A 78 5.22 -14.34 2.53
C LEU A 78 6.57 -13.63 2.42
N ALA A 79 7.65 -14.37 2.16
CA ALA A 79 8.99 -13.81 2.03
C ALA A 79 9.07 -12.77 0.91
N VAL A 80 8.51 -13.07 -0.26
CA VAL A 80 8.45 -12.12 -1.39
C VAL A 80 7.56 -10.93 -1.05
N GLY A 81 6.42 -11.14 -0.38
CA GLY A 81 5.52 -10.06 0.03
C GLY A 81 6.20 -9.07 0.97
N LEU A 82 6.93 -9.58 1.96
CA LEU A 82 7.72 -8.76 2.89
C LEU A 82 8.89 -8.07 2.19
N ALA A 83 9.57 -8.73 1.26
CA ALA A 83 10.64 -8.11 0.48
C ALA A 83 10.11 -6.94 -0.36
N VAL A 84 8.96 -7.12 -1.03
CA VAL A 84 8.29 -6.04 -1.77
C VAL A 84 7.88 -4.91 -0.84
N ALA A 85 7.37 -5.22 0.35
CA ALA A 85 7.04 -4.19 1.34
C ALA A 85 8.25 -3.39 1.80
N LEU A 86 9.42 -4.01 1.96
CA LEU A 86 10.66 -3.30 2.30
C LEU A 86 11.10 -2.38 1.17
N VAL A 87 11.05 -2.85 -0.08
CA VAL A 87 11.37 -2.03 -1.26
C VAL A 87 10.39 -0.85 -1.39
N ALA A 88 9.08 -1.13 -1.24
CA ALA A 88 8.04 -0.12 -1.25
C ALA A 88 8.25 0.91 -0.13
N LEU A 89 8.56 0.48 1.09
CA LEU A 89 8.83 1.37 2.20
C LEU A 89 10.01 2.31 1.89
N VAL A 90 11.11 1.77 1.37
CA VAL A 90 12.29 2.57 1.02
C VAL A 90 11.95 3.59 -0.08
N LEU A 91 11.28 3.15 -1.14
CA LEU A 91 10.95 4.02 -2.26
C LEU A 91 9.86 5.02 -1.90
N ASP A 92 8.75 4.58 -1.32
CA ASP A 92 7.62 5.45 -0.99
C ASP A 92 7.97 6.39 0.16
N VAL A 93 8.54 5.90 1.27
CA VAL A 93 8.65 6.70 2.51
C VAL A 93 9.99 7.40 2.66
N TYR A 94 11.07 6.87 2.08
CA TYR A 94 12.42 7.41 2.30
C TYR A 94 13.03 8.10 1.08
N LEU A 95 12.60 7.77 -0.14
CA LEU A 95 13.27 8.27 -1.36
C LEU A 95 12.37 9.11 -2.26
N LEU A 96 11.21 8.62 -2.71
CA LEU A 96 10.39 9.23 -3.77
C LEU A 96 9.32 10.18 -3.25
N LEU A 97 8.42 9.76 -2.35
CA LEU A 97 7.37 10.68 -1.87
C LEU A 97 7.92 11.87 -1.09
N PRO A 98 8.96 11.74 -0.23
CA PRO A 98 9.48 12.89 0.51
C PRO A 98 9.85 14.10 -0.36
N PRO A 99 10.70 13.96 -1.41
CA PRO A 99 11.00 15.10 -2.27
C PRO A 99 9.80 15.55 -3.10
N VAL A 100 8.94 14.64 -3.58
CA VAL A 100 7.74 15.01 -4.34
C VAL A 100 6.81 15.88 -3.51
N LEU A 101 6.50 15.46 -2.29
CA LEU A 101 5.64 16.22 -1.37
C LEU A 101 6.26 17.56 -0.99
N SER A 102 7.56 17.58 -0.68
CA SER A 102 8.27 18.84 -0.39
C SER A 102 8.25 19.81 -1.56
N MET A 103 8.41 19.33 -2.80
CA MET A 103 8.32 20.19 -4.00
C MET A 103 6.90 20.70 -4.25
N MET A 104 5.89 19.88 -4.01
CA MET A 104 4.49 20.22 -4.28
C MET A 104 3.86 21.11 -3.20
N HIS A 105 4.28 20.96 -1.95
CA HIS A 105 3.62 21.57 -0.80
C HIS A 105 4.56 22.44 0.05
N GLY A 106 5.84 22.55 -0.31
CA GLY A 106 6.86 23.23 0.49
C GLY A 106 7.26 22.46 1.77
N ALA A 107 6.64 21.31 2.02
CA ALA A 107 6.81 20.50 3.21
C ALA A 107 6.52 19.03 2.92
N ASN A 108 7.12 18.13 3.70
CA ASN A 108 6.83 16.70 3.61
C ASN A 108 5.65 16.37 4.54
N ILE A 109 4.44 16.67 4.07
CA ILE A 109 3.19 16.45 4.82
C ILE A 109 3.00 14.99 5.23
N TRP A 110 3.61 14.02 4.54
CA TRP A 110 3.58 12.62 4.95
C TRP A 110 4.42 12.39 6.21
N ALA A 111 5.67 12.83 6.23
CA ALA A 111 6.56 12.64 7.38
C ALA A 111 6.12 13.43 8.61
N GLU A 112 5.43 14.56 8.42
CA GLU A 112 4.85 15.36 9.52
C GLU A 112 3.68 14.66 10.21
N ASN A 113 2.90 13.88 9.46
CA ASN A 113 1.67 13.27 9.95
C ASN A 113 1.78 11.75 10.20
N VAL A 114 2.82 11.10 9.66
CA VAL A 114 3.01 9.64 9.76
C VAL A 114 4.35 9.33 10.44
N PRO A 115 4.33 8.92 11.72
CA PRO A 115 5.51 8.43 12.40
C PRO A 115 6.15 7.26 11.65
N ARG A 116 7.49 7.25 11.58
CA ARG A 116 8.24 6.20 10.86
C ARG A 116 7.85 4.80 11.30
N ALA A 117 7.69 4.57 12.60
CA ALA A 117 7.28 3.26 13.13
C ALA A 117 5.93 2.79 12.56
N VAL A 118 4.97 3.70 12.39
CA VAL A 118 3.68 3.38 11.77
C VAL A 118 3.82 3.09 10.29
N ALA A 119 4.67 3.84 9.58
CA ALA A 119 4.97 3.55 8.17
C ALA A 119 5.56 2.13 8.01
N TRP A 120 6.50 1.74 8.88
CA TRP A 120 7.05 0.37 8.92
C TRP A 120 5.97 -0.69 9.12
N VAL A 121 5.11 -0.51 10.13
CA VAL A 121 4.03 -1.46 10.41
C VAL A 121 3.05 -1.55 9.24
N ALA A 122 2.62 -0.41 8.69
CA ALA A 122 1.68 -0.38 7.58
C ALA A 122 2.21 -1.10 6.32
N HIS A 123 3.50 -0.91 5.99
CA HIS A 123 4.12 -1.61 4.87
C HIS A 123 4.30 -3.10 5.17
N GLY A 124 4.70 -3.46 6.40
CA GLY A 124 4.79 -4.86 6.82
C GLY A 124 3.44 -5.59 6.71
N VAL A 125 2.35 -4.95 7.17
CA VAL A 125 0.98 -5.47 7.02
C VAL A 125 0.63 -5.61 5.54
N TYR A 126 0.92 -4.62 4.71
CA TYR A 126 0.68 -4.70 3.26
C TYR A 126 1.38 -5.91 2.62
N GLY A 127 2.68 -6.07 2.85
CA GLY A 127 3.45 -7.18 2.30
C GLY A 127 3.00 -8.54 2.82
N GLY A 128 2.72 -8.63 4.11
CA GLY A 128 2.19 -9.84 4.74
C GLY A 128 0.84 -10.25 4.16
N VAL A 129 -0.10 -9.31 4.07
CA VAL A 129 -1.43 -9.57 3.48
C VAL A 129 -1.31 -9.98 2.02
N LEU A 130 -0.44 -9.33 1.23
CA LEU A 130 -0.20 -9.71 -0.15
C LEU A 130 0.32 -11.15 -0.27
N GLY A 131 1.31 -11.51 0.56
CA GLY A 131 1.87 -12.86 0.61
C GLY A 131 0.85 -13.93 1.05
N VAL A 132 0.07 -13.67 2.11
CA VAL A 132 -0.97 -14.59 2.59
C VAL A 132 -2.07 -14.76 1.55
N ALA A 133 -2.61 -13.66 1.02
CA ALA A 133 -3.70 -13.71 0.05
C ALA A 133 -3.30 -14.51 -1.19
N TYR A 134 -2.09 -14.28 -1.71
CA TYR A 134 -1.60 -15.04 -2.85
C TYR A 134 -1.36 -16.51 -2.51
N GLY A 135 -0.71 -16.82 -1.39
CA GLY A 135 -0.45 -18.19 -0.95
C GLY A 135 -1.73 -19.00 -0.71
N LEU A 136 -2.80 -18.35 -0.21
CA LEU A 136 -4.12 -18.99 -0.04
C LEU A 136 -4.80 -19.25 -1.39
N LEU A 137 -4.81 -18.26 -2.30
CA LEU A 137 -5.37 -18.44 -3.64
C LEU A 137 -4.67 -19.54 -4.42
N ALA A 138 -3.33 -19.58 -4.31
CA ALA A 138 -2.48 -20.64 -4.83
C ALA A 138 -2.91 -22.03 -4.36
N ARG A 139 -3.15 -22.18 -3.05
CA ARG A 139 -3.57 -23.45 -2.44
C ARG A 139 -4.99 -23.87 -2.87
N VAL A 140 -5.92 -22.93 -2.90
CA VAL A 140 -7.31 -23.20 -3.33
C VAL A 140 -7.34 -23.71 -4.77
N ARG A 141 -6.54 -23.13 -5.67
CA ARG A 141 -6.46 -23.57 -7.08
C ARG A 141 -5.95 -25.01 -7.24
N THR A 142 -5.07 -25.48 -6.34
CA THR A 142 -4.60 -26.88 -6.37
C THR A 142 -5.56 -27.87 -5.74
N GLU A 143 -6.34 -27.44 -4.75
CA GLU A 143 -7.26 -28.32 -4.02
C GLU A 143 -8.65 -28.40 -4.69
N VAL A 144 -9.00 -27.42 -5.52
CA VAL A 144 -10.28 -27.36 -6.27
C VAL A 144 -10.00 -27.24 -7.77
N PRO A 145 -9.84 -28.35 -8.50
CA PRO A 145 -9.36 -28.34 -9.90
C PRO A 145 -10.35 -27.78 -10.96
N ASN A 146 -11.49 -27.21 -10.57
CA ASN A 146 -12.54 -26.71 -11.49
C ASN A 146 -13.00 -25.27 -11.19
N LEU A 147 -12.09 -24.35 -10.84
CA LEU A 147 -12.42 -22.93 -10.60
C LEU A 147 -12.14 -22.03 -11.83
N ASP A 148 -12.16 -22.63 -13.02
CA ASP A 148 -12.00 -21.94 -14.30
C ASP A 148 -13.35 -21.42 -14.83
#